data_AF-A0A968WKF2-F1
#
_entry.id   AF-A0A968WKF2-F1
#
_cell.length_a   1.000
_cell.length_b   1.000
_cell.length_c   1.000
_cell.angle_alpha   90.00
_cell.angle_beta   90.00
_cell.angle_gamma   90.00
#
_symmetry.space_group_name_H-M   'P 1'
#
loop_
_entity.id
_entity.type
_entity.pdbx_description
1 polymer ?
#
loop_
_entity_poly.entity_id
_entity_poly.type
_entity_poly.pdbx_seq_one_letter_code
_entity_poly.pdbx_strand_id
1 'polypeptide(L)' 'MKKKECPSCAMEVEAGAKECPVCGYEFTGFSAGTKWVAIALVTLFLVYLLWGVIF' A
#
# COMPACT_ATOMS: atom_id res chain seq x y z
N MET A 1 14.08 -7.73 -16.93
CA MET A 1 13.55 -6.75 -15.94
C MET A 1 12.30 -6.11 -16.52
N LYS A 2 11.21 -6.00 -15.76
CA LYS A 2 10.01 -5.27 -16.22
C LYS A 2 10.19 -3.78 -15.95
N LYS A 3 10.01 -2.95 -16.99
CA LYS A 3 10.00 -1.49 -16.90
C LYS A 3 8.56 -0.97 -17.00
N LYS A 4 8.30 0.19 -16.43
CA LYS A 4 7.03 0.92 -16.52
C LYS A 4 7.33 2.37 -16.90
N GLU A 5 6.38 3.03 -17.55
CA GLU A 5 6.50 4.45 -17.85
C GLU A 5 6.03 5.26 -16.64
N CYS A 6 6.77 6.32 -16.30
CA CYS A 6 6.33 7.27 -15.28
C CYS A 6 5.15 8.10 -15.82
N PRO A 7 3.99 8.11 -15.15
CA PRO A 7 2.80 8.85 -15.62
C PRO A 7 2.97 10.38 -15.57
N SER A 8 3.97 10.88 -14.84
CA SER A 8 4.20 12.32 -14.70
C SER A 8 5.19 12.88 -15.72
N CYS A 9 6.23 12.12 -16.11
CA CYS A 9 7.30 12.63 -16.97
C CYS A 9 7.59 11.73 -18.19
N ALA A 10 6.83 10.64 -18.37
CA ALA A 10 6.98 9.66 -19.45
C ALA A 10 8.36 8.95 -19.52
N MET A 11 9.19 9.07 -18.48
CA MET A 11 10.47 8.36 -18.42
C MET A 11 10.26 6.86 -18.17
N GLU A 12 11.04 6.00 -18.84
CA GLU A 12 11.13 4.59 -18.47
C GLU A 12 11.79 4.41 -17.09
N VAL A 13 11.06 3.80 -16.16
CA VAL A 13 11.57 3.46 -14.82
C VAL A 13 11.39 1.97 -14.55
N GLU A 14 12.15 1.44 -13.59
CA GLU A 14 11.96 0.05 -13.17
C GLU A 14 10.60 -0.15 -12.51
N ALA A 15 9.95 -1.29 -12.77
CA ALA A 15 8.62 -1.57 -12.22
C ALA A 15 8.61 -1.58 -10.67
N GLY A 16 9.73 -1.98 -10.05
CA GLY A 16 9.92 -1.99 -8.59
C GLY A 16 10.31 -0.65 -7.97
N ALA A 17 10.56 0.40 -8.77
CA ALA A 17 10.88 1.71 -8.25
C ALA A 17 9.68 2.27 -7.47
N LYS A 18 9.94 2.70 -6.23
CA LYS A 18 8.97 3.38 -5.35
C LYS A 18 8.78 4.84 -5.72
N GLU A 19 9.76 5.45 -6.37
CA GLU A 19 9.75 6.85 -6.78
C GLU A 19 10.46 6.98 -8.13
N CYS A 20 10.04 7.94 -8.95
CA CYS A 20 10.72 8.27 -10.20
C CYS A 20 11.99 9.08 -9.91
N PRO A 21 13.19 8.61 -10.33
CA PRO A 21 14.45 9.32 -10.06
C PRO A 21 14.62 10.61 -10.88
N VAL A 22 13.72 10.88 -11.83
CA VAL A 22 13.80 12.06 -12.72
C VAL A 22 12.92 13.20 -12.22
N CYS A 23 11.68 12.90 -11.84
CA CYS A 23 10.71 13.94 -11.44
C CYS A 23 10.25 13.86 -9.98
N GLY A 24 10.63 12.82 -9.23
CA GLY A 24 10.21 12.62 -7.85
C GLY A 24 8.77 12.09 -7.68
N TYR A 25 8.15 11.57 -8.75
CA TYR A 25 6.80 11.00 -8.64
C TYR A 25 6.81 9.73 -7.80
N GLU A 26 6.11 9.74 -6.65
CA GLU A 26 5.93 8.56 -5.79
C GLU A 26 4.94 7.57 -6.39
N PHE A 27 5.42 6.36 -6.66
CA PHE A 27 4.57 5.24 -7.06
C PHE A 27 3.92 4.65 -5.81
N THR A 28 2.59 4.65 -5.76
CA THR A 28 1.81 4.03 -4.67
C THR A 28 1.96 2.52 -4.71
N GLY A 29 3.04 2.01 -4.11
CA GLY A 29 3.24 0.59 -3.85
C GLY A 29 2.57 0.24 -2.53
N PHE A 30 1.34 -0.26 -2.58
CA PHE A 30 0.72 -0.85 -1.38
C PHE A 30 1.60 -2.01 -0.94
N SER A 31 2.35 -1.83 0.15
CA SER A 31 3.11 -2.92 0.73
C SER A 31 2.12 -4.02 1.14
N ALA A 32 2.45 -5.28 0.83
CA ALA A 32 1.61 -6.40 1.24
C ALA A 32 1.38 -6.42 2.77
N GLY A 33 2.31 -5.82 3.55
CA GLY A 33 2.20 -5.66 4.99
C GLY A 33 1.01 -4.81 5.44
N THR A 34 0.75 -3.68 4.78
CA THR A 34 -0.35 -2.77 5.16
C THR A 34 -1.71 -3.47 5.10
N LYS A 35 -1.89 -4.39 4.14
CA LYS A 35 -3.13 -5.18 4.00
C LYS A 35 -3.38 -6.10 5.21
N TRP A 36 -2.33 -6.76 5.72
CA TRP A 36 -2.43 -7.61 6.91
C TRP A 36 -2.68 -6.81 8.18
N VAL A 37 -2.03 -5.64 8.33
CA VAL A 37 -2.25 -4.75 9.48
C VAL A 37 -3.69 -4.26 9.52
N ALA A 38 -4.27 -3.88 8.38
CA ALA A 38 -5.67 -3.48 8.30
C ALA A 38 -6.63 -4.60 8.73
N ILE A 39 -6.39 -5.84 8.28
CA ILE A 39 -7.20 -7.01 8.66
C ILE A 39 -7.10 -7.26 10.18
N ALA A 40 -5.90 -7.20 10.75
CA ALA A 40 -5.69 -7.42 12.18
C ALA A 40 -6.44 -6.38 13.03
N LEU A 41 -6.34 -5.09 12.67
CA LEU A 41 -7.04 -4.01 13.36
C LEU A 41 -8.57 -4.14 13.28
N VAL A 42 -9.11 -4.44 12.10
CA VAL A 42 -10.56 -4.64 11.92
C VAL A 42 -11.05 -5.84 12.73
N THR A 43 -10.30 -6.94 12.72
CA THR A 43 -10.66 -8.15 13.47
C THR A 43 -10.68 -7.87 14.98
N LEU A 44 -9.64 -7.20 15.50
CA LEU A 44 -9.54 -6.84 16.91
C LEU A 44 -10.68 -5.91 17.33
N PHE A 45 -11.01 -4.91 16.50
CA PHE A 45 -12.11 -3.99 16.74
C PHE A 45 -13.47 -4.70 16.76
N LEU A 46 -13.73 -5.62 15.83
CA LEU A 46 -14.96 -6.42 15.80
C LEU A 46 -15.06 -7.33 17.04
N VAL A 47 -13.96 -7.96 17.46
CA VAL A 47 -13.94 -8.78 18.68
C VAL A 47 -14.24 -7.93 19.91
N TYR A 48 -13.65 -6.74 20.02
CA TYR A 48 -13.92 -5.81 21.12
C TYR A 48 -15.40 -5.38 21.17
N LEU A 49 -15.98 -5.02 20.02
CA LEU A 49 -17.40 -4.66 19.93
C LEU A 49 -18.31 -5.83 20.30
N LEU A 50 -18.05 -7.03 19.79
CA LEU A 50 -18.84 -8.21 20.13
C LEU A 50 -18.75 -8.53 21.63
N TRP A 51 -17.55 -8.43 22.22
CA TRP A 51 -17.37 -8.64 23.65
C TRP A 51 -18.09 -7.59 24.50
N GLY A 52 -18.04 -6.31 24.10
CA GLY A 52 -18.73 -5.22 24.79
C GLY A 52 -20.25 -5.19 24.61
N VAL A 53 -20.80 -5.86 23.60
CA VAL A 53 -22.25 -6.00 23.38
C VAL A 53 -22.82 -7.22 24.13
N ILE A 54 -22.00 -8.24 24.39
CA ILE A 54 -22.40 -9.49 25.06
C ILE A 54 -22.36 -9.36 26.60
N PHE A 55 -21.62 -8.38 27.14
CA PHE A 55 -21.44 -8.13 28.59
C PHE A 55 -22.24 -6.91 29.05
#